data_AF-S0F7Z3-F1
#
_entry.id   AF-S0F7Z3-F1
#
_cell.length_a   1.000
_cell.length_b   1.000
_cell.length_c   1.000
_cell.angle_alpha   90.00
_cell.angle_beta   90.00
_cell.angle_gamma   90.00
#
_symmetry.space_group_name_H-M   'P 1'
#
loop_
_entity.id
_entity.type
_entity.pdbx_description
1 polymer ?
#
loop_
_entity_poly.entity_id
_entity_poly.type
_entity_poly.pdbx_seq_one_letter_code
_entity_poly.pdbx_strand_id
1 'polypeptide(L)'
;MASANLQMKVRTLDQKYQEKVARLFGENSRITYEKCELKDGIEHFLSENHCPDLIHIAHTPYYKEVFDLLLTKVKSETCMIIGQPYATAEKKLWWKEVVADERTGVTFDLYDVGLVFFDKSRVKEHRIVNFL
;
A
#
# COMPACT_ATOMS: atom_id res chain seq x y z
N MET A 1 -20.20 -15.93 1.38
CA MET A 1 -18.93 -15.82 0.61
C MET A 1 -19.04 -14.58 -0.24
N ALA A 2 -18.25 -13.54 0.04
CA ALA A 2 -18.20 -12.39 -0.86
C ALA A 2 -17.60 -12.86 -2.19
N SER A 3 -18.36 -12.75 -3.27
CA SER A 3 -17.86 -13.04 -4.62
C SER A 3 -16.69 -12.10 -4.96
N ALA A 4 -15.71 -12.58 -5.71
CA ALA A 4 -14.62 -11.74 -6.21
C ALA A 4 -15.20 -10.51 -6.93
N ASN A 5 -14.71 -9.31 -6.58
CA ASN A 5 -15.16 -8.09 -7.22
C ASN A 5 -14.66 -8.06 -8.67
N LEU A 6 -15.53 -8.41 -9.62
CA LEU A 6 -15.22 -8.49 -11.04
C LEU A 6 -14.91 -7.11 -11.67
N GLN A 7 -15.17 -6.02 -10.95
CA GLN A 7 -14.90 -4.64 -11.38
C GLN A 7 -13.57 -4.09 -10.84
N MET A 8 -12.88 -4.83 -9.97
CA MET A 8 -11.60 -4.38 -9.41
C MET A 8 -10.55 -4.20 -10.52
N LYS A 9 -9.94 -3.02 -10.57
CA LYS A 9 -8.79 -2.73 -11.43
C LYS A 9 -7.55 -2.66 -10.55
N VAL A 10 -6.47 -3.27 -11.01
CA VAL A 10 -5.18 -3.29 -10.30
C VAL A 10 -4.16 -2.60 -11.17
N ARG A 11 -3.48 -1.59 -10.62
CA ARG A 11 -2.29 -1.01 -11.24
C ARG A 11 -1.07 -1.44 -10.43
N THR A 12 -0.07 -1.98 -11.11
CA THR A 12 1.21 -2.37 -10.52
C THR A 12 2.31 -1.56 -11.16
N LEU A 13 3.08 -0.88 -10.31
CA LEU A 13 4.21 -0.05 -10.69
C LEU A 13 5.50 -0.76 -10.27
N ASP A 14 6.45 -0.87 -11.18
CA ASP A 14 7.78 -1.42 -10.90
C ASP A 14 8.85 -0.57 -11.61
N GLN A 15 10.00 -0.38 -10.96
CA GLN A 15 11.13 0.33 -11.55
C GLN A 15 11.81 -0.51 -12.64
N LYS A 16 11.76 -1.85 -12.49
CA LYS A 16 12.37 -2.78 -13.43
C LYS A 16 11.29 -3.59 -14.11
N TYR A 17 11.29 -3.56 -15.43
CA TYR A 17 10.38 -4.40 -16.20
C TYR A 17 10.79 -5.88 -16.06
N GLN A 18 9.85 -6.71 -15.63
CA GLN A 18 10.02 -8.15 -15.51
C GLN A 18 9.11 -8.88 -16.49
N GLU A 19 9.70 -9.50 -17.50
CA GLU A 19 8.96 -10.17 -18.58
C GLU A 19 8.04 -11.28 -18.09
N LYS A 20 8.46 -12.03 -17.06
CA LYS A 20 7.63 -13.06 -16.42
C LYS A 20 6.38 -12.46 -15.75
N VAL A 21 6.52 -11.32 -15.10
CA VAL A 21 5.42 -10.60 -14.44
C VAL A 21 4.48 -10.02 -15.48
N ALA A 22 5.03 -9.39 -16.53
CA ALA A 22 4.24 -8.85 -17.63
C ALA A 22 3.42 -9.93 -18.34
N ARG A 23 4.02 -11.12 -18.55
CA ARG A 23 3.30 -12.27 -19.12
C ARG A 23 2.15 -12.73 -18.21
N LEU A 24 2.41 -12.89 -16.92
CA LEU A 24 1.39 -13.32 -15.94
C LEU A 24 0.25 -12.32 -15.84
N PHE A 25 0.56 -11.02 -15.76
CA PHE A 25 -0.45 -9.97 -15.65
C PHE A 25 -1.19 -9.72 -16.96
N GLY A 26 -0.53 -9.93 -18.11
CA GLY A 26 -1.14 -9.82 -19.44
C GLY A 26 -2.27 -10.82 -19.70
N GLU A 27 -2.37 -11.89 -18.91
CA GLU A 27 -3.50 -12.84 -18.97
C GLU A 27 -4.81 -12.22 -18.45
N ASN A 28 -4.75 -11.09 -17.74
CA ASN A 28 -5.91 -10.42 -17.15
C ASN A 28 -5.92 -8.92 -17.47
N SER A 29 -6.85 -8.51 -18.34
CA SER A 29 -6.99 -7.12 -18.80
C SER A 29 -7.34 -6.10 -17.70
N ARG A 30 -7.62 -6.55 -16.47
CA ARG A 30 -7.85 -5.68 -15.30
C ARG A 30 -6.59 -5.34 -14.53
N ILE A 31 -5.46 -6.00 -14.84
CA ILE A 31 -4.17 -5.73 -14.23
C ILE A 31 -3.32 -4.95 -15.23
N THR A 32 -3.02 -3.70 -14.89
CA THR A 32 -2.09 -2.88 -15.66
C THR A 32 -0.72 -2.94 -15.00
N TYR A 33 0.30 -3.33 -15.76
CA TYR A 33 1.69 -3.36 -15.32
C TYR A 33 2.49 -2.27 -16.02
N GLU A 34 3.00 -1.31 -15.25
CA GLU A 34 3.72 -0.17 -15.77
C GLU A 34 5.15 -0.18 -15.23
N LYS A 35 6.11 -0.10 -16.15
CA LYS A 35 7.48 0.25 -15.79
C LYS A 35 7.57 1.76 -15.69
N CYS A 36 7.86 2.28 -14.50
CA CYS A 36 8.04 3.71 -14.30
C CYS A 36 9.11 3.98 -13.25
N GLU A 37 9.76 5.13 -13.34
CA GLU A 37 10.41 5.68 -12.17
C GLU A 37 9.35 5.95 -11.12
N LEU A 38 9.70 5.70 -9.86
CA LEU A 38 8.72 5.74 -8.78
C LEU A 38 8.06 7.11 -8.65
N LYS A 39 8.87 8.17 -8.83
CA LYS A 39 8.40 9.54 -8.76
C LYS A 39 7.36 9.80 -9.86
N ASP A 40 7.67 9.45 -11.10
CA ASP A 40 6.77 9.64 -12.25
C ASP A 40 5.47 8.84 -12.08
N GLY A 41 5.57 7.58 -11.62
CA GLY A 41 4.42 6.72 -11.40
C GLY A 41 3.49 7.24 -10.30
N ILE A 42 4.07 7.71 -9.18
CA ILE A 42 3.29 8.31 -8.10
C ILE A 42 2.73 9.66 -8.51
N GLU A 43 3.50 10.53 -9.17
CA GLU A 43 3.00 11.83 -9.65
C GLU A 43 1.85 11.66 -10.65
N HIS A 44 1.96 10.69 -11.57
CA HIS A 44 0.87 10.34 -12.47
C HIS A 44 -0.37 9.91 -11.67
N PHE A 45 -0.21 9.00 -10.70
CA PHE A 45 -1.30 8.57 -9.82
C PHE A 45 -1.87 9.73 -8.98
N LEU A 46 -1.04 10.64 -8.49
CA LEU A 46 -1.47 11.82 -7.74
C LEU A 46 -2.20 12.83 -8.63
N SER A 47 -1.93 12.85 -9.94
CA SER A 47 -2.67 13.67 -10.90
C SER A 47 -4.08 13.15 -11.17
N GLU A 48 -4.31 11.85 -10.93
CA GLU A 48 -5.64 11.25 -11.08
C GLU A 48 -6.58 11.70 -9.94
N ASN A 49 -7.84 11.96 -10.28
CA ASN A 49 -8.90 12.31 -9.32
C ASN A 49 -9.44 11.09 -8.54
N HIS A 50 -8.82 9.92 -8.71
CA HIS A 50 -9.25 8.69 -8.06
C HIS A 50 -8.48 8.45 -6.76
N CYS A 51 -9.20 7.97 -5.74
CA CYS A 51 -8.63 7.52 -4.48
C CYS A 51 -8.72 5.99 -4.46
N PRO A 52 -7.60 5.28 -4.25
CA PRO A 52 -7.58 3.84 -4.23
C PRO A 52 -8.20 3.32 -2.93
N ASP A 53 -8.97 2.24 -3.06
CA ASP A 53 -9.49 1.51 -1.92
C ASP A 53 -8.37 0.74 -1.21
N LEU A 54 -7.40 0.22 -1.97
CA LEU A 54 -6.29 -0.58 -1.46
C LEU A 54 -4.96 -0.14 -2.08
N ILE A 55 -3.98 0.09 -1.22
CA ILE A 55 -2.60 0.44 -1.59
C ILE A 55 -1.68 -0.62 -1.03
N HIS A 56 -0.71 -1.09 -1.83
CA HIS A 56 0.33 -2.00 -1.35
C HIS A 56 1.71 -1.40 -1.57
N ILE A 57 2.38 -1.01 -0.48
CA ILE A 57 3.79 -0.64 -0.48
C ILE A 57 4.60 -1.91 -0.24
N ALA A 58 5.00 -2.54 -1.35
CA ALA A 58 5.74 -3.80 -1.37
C ALA A 58 7.24 -3.58 -1.08
N HIS A 59 8.11 -4.12 -1.93
CA HIS A 59 9.56 -3.98 -1.83
C HIS A 59 10.03 -2.78 -2.65
N THR A 60 10.20 -1.65 -1.96
CA THR A 60 10.81 -0.46 -2.54
C THR A 60 11.70 0.20 -1.48
N PRO A 61 12.89 0.72 -1.82
CA PRO A 61 13.70 1.47 -0.86
C PRO A 61 13.10 2.85 -0.53
N TYR A 62 12.17 3.33 -1.35
CA TYR A 62 11.53 4.65 -1.24
C TYR A 62 10.21 4.62 -0.46
N TYR A 63 10.03 3.63 0.42
CA TYR A 63 8.76 3.37 1.09
C TYR A 63 8.27 4.57 1.93
N LYS A 64 9.19 5.39 2.45
CA LYS A 64 8.88 6.58 3.24
C LYS A 64 8.25 7.66 2.36
N GLU A 65 8.90 7.97 1.24
CA GLU A 65 8.47 8.98 0.28
C GLU A 65 7.13 8.58 -0.36
N VAL A 66 6.98 7.30 -0.71
CA VAL A 66 5.71 6.77 -1.21
C VAL A 66 4.59 6.98 -0.20
N PHE A 67 4.84 6.60 1.05
CA PHE A 67 3.85 6.71 2.11
C PHE A 67 3.37 8.15 2.29
N ASP A 68 4.30 9.10 2.46
CA ASP A 68 3.95 10.52 2.66
C ASP A 68 3.19 11.12 1.48
N LEU A 69 3.57 10.79 0.25
CA LEU A 69 2.86 11.24 -0.94
C LEU A 69 1.43 10.69 -0.99
N LEU A 70 1.25 9.40 -0.70
CA LEU A 70 -0.05 8.74 -0.75
C LEU A 70 -1.00 9.22 0.35
N LEU A 71 -0.51 9.67 1.49
CA LEU A 71 -1.34 10.25 2.55
C LEU A 71 -2.15 11.47 2.10
N THR A 72 -1.75 12.14 1.02
CA THR A 72 -2.54 13.24 0.44
C THR A 72 -3.79 12.78 -0.33
N LYS A 73 -3.90 11.47 -0.62
CA LYS A 73 -4.98 10.88 -1.43
C LYS A 73 -5.87 9.91 -0.67
N VAL A 74 -5.44 9.39 0.48
CA VAL A 74 -6.21 8.39 1.23
C VAL A 74 -7.53 8.98 1.75
N LYS A 75 -8.55 8.13 1.83
CA LYS A 75 -9.84 8.41 2.48
C LYS A 75 -10.07 7.42 3.61
N SER A 76 -11.14 7.62 4.38
CA SER A 76 -11.50 6.75 5.51
C SER A 76 -11.64 5.28 5.10
N GLU A 77 -12.05 5.00 3.88
CA GLU A 77 -12.24 3.66 3.31
C GLU A 77 -10.94 3.04 2.77
N THR A 78 -9.88 3.84 2.60
CA THR A 78 -8.61 3.34 2.08
C THR A 78 -7.94 2.43 3.11
N CYS A 79 -7.37 1.33 2.62
CA CYS A 79 -6.46 0.47 3.36
C CYS A 79 -5.08 0.49 2.70
N MET A 80 -4.03 0.61 3.51
CA MET A 80 -2.67 0.52 3.05
C MET A 80 -1.97 -0.71 3.66
N ILE A 81 -1.34 -1.50 2.81
CA ILE A 81 -0.57 -2.69 3.15
C ILE A 81 0.91 -2.32 3.08
N ILE A 82 1.60 -2.48 4.20
CA ILE A 82 3.05 -2.29 4.31
C ILE A 82 3.71 -3.66 4.34
N GLY A 83 4.44 -4.01 3.28
CA GLY A 83 5.16 -5.28 3.24
C GLY A 83 6.40 -5.25 4.12
N GLN A 84 6.63 -6.30 4.90
CA GLN A 84 7.80 -6.53 5.76
C GLN A 84 8.22 -5.29 6.57
N PRO A 85 7.38 -4.81 7.51
CA PRO A 85 7.72 -3.67 8.36
C PRO A 85 8.99 -3.91 9.20
N TYR A 86 9.35 -5.17 9.46
CA TYR A 86 10.53 -5.57 10.22
C TYR A 86 11.75 -5.99 9.39
N ALA A 87 11.75 -5.76 8.06
CA ALA A 87 12.86 -6.18 7.18
C ALA A 87 14.23 -5.63 7.60
N THR A 88 14.26 -4.40 8.13
CA THR A 88 15.49 -3.75 8.61
C THR A 88 15.21 -2.98 9.90
N ALA A 89 16.26 -2.66 10.66
CA ALA A 89 16.14 -1.81 11.86
C ALA A 89 15.57 -0.42 11.52
N GLU A 90 15.95 0.13 10.37
CA GLU A 90 15.44 1.41 9.89
C GLU A 90 13.94 1.33 9.55
N LYS A 91 13.52 0.30 8.80
CA LYS A 91 12.11 0.12 8.43
C LYS A 91 11.23 -0.18 9.64
N LYS A 92 11.78 -0.90 10.63
CA LYS A 92 11.13 -1.12 11.94
C LYS A 92 10.92 0.18 12.71
N LEU A 93 11.89 1.09 12.69
CA LEU A 93 11.74 2.40 13.32
C LEU A 93 10.68 3.22 12.59
N TRP A 94 10.75 3.27 11.26
CA TRP A 94 9.75 3.94 10.44
C TRP A 94 8.34 3.36 10.62
N TRP A 95 8.18 2.05 10.77
CA TRP A 95 6.88 1.44 11.07
C TRP A 95 6.27 1.98 12.36
N LYS A 96 7.08 2.20 13.40
CA LYS A 96 6.61 2.85 14.63
C LYS A 96 6.17 4.30 14.39
N GLU A 97 6.84 5.02 13.49
CA GLU A 97 6.44 6.38 13.09
C GLU A 97 5.10 6.35 12.35
N VAL A 98 4.89 5.40 11.43
CA VAL A 98 3.60 5.20 10.74
C VAL A 98 2.48 4.93 11.75
N VAL A 99 2.70 4.05 12.72
CA VAL A 99 1.73 3.76 13.79
C VAL A 99 1.45 5.00 14.65
N ALA A 100 2.47 5.81 14.93
CA ALA A 100 2.34 7.04 15.71
C ALA A 100 1.73 8.21 14.92
N ASP A 101 1.68 8.17 13.59
CA ASP A 101 1.23 9.28 12.75
C ASP A 101 -0.27 9.58 12.92
N GLU A 102 -0.63 10.80 13.34
CA GLU A 102 -2.01 11.25 13.59
C GLU A 102 -2.93 11.22 12.36
N ARG A 103 -2.38 11.05 11.15
CA ARG A 103 -3.14 10.86 9.92
C ARG A 103 -3.69 9.44 9.81
N THR A 104 -3.07 8.47 10.49
CA THR A 104 -3.52 7.07 10.56
C THR A 104 -4.61 6.87 11.61
N GLY A 105 -5.48 5.88 11.38
CA GLY A 105 -6.47 5.39 12.33
C GLY A 105 -6.01 4.09 12.99
N VAL A 106 -6.75 3.01 12.77
CA VAL A 106 -6.39 1.69 13.31
C VAL A 106 -5.26 1.06 12.47
N THR A 107 -4.28 0.48 13.15
CA THR A 107 -3.19 -0.29 12.52
C THR A 107 -3.16 -1.72 13.04
N PHE A 108 -2.86 -2.67 12.16
CA PHE A 108 -2.63 -4.06 12.53
C PHE A 108 -1.22 -4.48 12.15
N ASP A 109 -0.56 -5.19 13.04
CA ASP A 109 0.74 -5.79 12.84
C ASP A 109 0.58 -7.31 12.76
N LEU A 110 0.89 -7.86 11.60
CA LEU A 110 0.86 -9.28 11.29
C LEU A 110 2.29 -9.85 11.15
N TYR A 111 3.29 -9.18 11.73
CA TYR A 111 4.72 -9.42 11.58
C TYR A 111 5.28 -9.14 10.18
N ASP A 112 4.88 -9.93 9.19
CA ASP A 112 5.37 -9.77 7.82
C ASP A 112 4.61 -8.71 7.03
N VAL A 113 3.45 -8.29 7.55
CA VAL A 113 2.57 -7.31 6.94
C VAL A 113 2.03 -6.36 8.00
N GLY A 114 2.11 -5.05 7.72
CA GLY A 114 1.37 -4.03 8.45
C GLY A 114 0.13 -3.61 7.66
N LEU A 115 -1.02 -3.50 8.32
CA LEU A 115 -2.22 -2.88 7.76
C LEU A 115 -2.44 -1.52 8.41
N VAL A 116 -2.74 -0.52 7.58
CA VAL A 116 -3.02 0.85 8.01
C VAL A 116 -4.37 1.27 7.47
N PHE A 117 -5.29 1.62 8.36
CA PHE A 117 -6.59 2.18 8.03
C PHE A 117 -6.61 3.67 8.38
N PHE A 118 -7.44 4.44 7.66
CA PHE A 118 -7.52 5.90 7.82
C PHE A 118 -8.87 6.39 8.35
N ASP A 119 -9.77 5.47 8.70
CA ASP A 119 -11.04 5.79 9.36
C ASP A 119 -10.79 6.39 10.76
N LYS A 120 -11.01 7.70 10.87
CA LYS A 120 -10.86 8.47 12.11
C LYS A 120 -12.13 8.52 12.96
N SER A 121 -13.22 7.87 12.55
CA SER A 121 -14.41 7.71 13.40
C SER A 121 -14.16 6.73 14.56
N ARG A 122 -13.13 5.90 14.44
CA ARG A 122 -12.68 4.95 15.45
C ARG A 122 -11.54 5.55 16.27
N VAL A 123 -11.43 5.12 17.53
CA VAL A 123 -10.28 5.43 18.37
C VAL A 123 -9.03 4.86 17.71
N LYS A 124 -7.99 5.68 17.59
CA LYS A 124 -6.70 5.26 17.08
C LYS A 124 -6.13 4.13 17.96
N GLU A 125 -5.72 3.05 17.32
CA GLU A 125 -5.27 1.84 18.01
C GLU A 125 -4.23 1.10 17.16
N HIS A 126 -3.28 0.45 17.84
CA HIS A 126 -2.32 -0.47 17.22
C HIS A 126 -2.51 -1.87 17.78
N ARG A 127 -2.78 -2.85 16.90
CA ARG A 127 -3.06 -4.24 17.28
C ARG A 127 -2.00 -5.17 16.70
N ILE A 128 -1.29 -5.88 17.58
CA ILE A 128 -0.39 -6.98 17.18
C ILE A 128 -1.21 -8.28 17.18
N VAL A 129 -1.30 -8.93 16.03
CA VAL A 129 -2.08 -10.15 15.86
C VAL A 129 -1.19 -11.36 16.11
N ASN A 130 -1.48 -12.11 17.16
CA ASN A 130 -0.86 -13.40 17.42
C ASN A 130 -1.63 -14.48 16.65
N PHE A 131 -0.96 -15.19 15.75
CA PHE A 131 -1.50 -16.39 15.12
C PHE A 131 -1.26 -17.56 16.07
N LEU A 132 -2.34 -18.06 16.70
CA LEU A 132 -2.34 -19.25 17.54
C LEU A 132 -2.40 -20.53 16.71
#